data_AF-A0A1F7MNV6-F1
#
_entry.id   AF-A0A1F7MNV6-F1
#
_cell.length_a   1.000
_cell.length_b   1.000
_cell.length_c   1.000
_cell.angle_alpha   90.00
_cell.angle_beta   90.00
_cell.angle_gamma   90.00
#
_symmetry.space_group_name_H-M   'P 1'
#
loop_
_entity.id
_entity.type
_entity.pdbx_description
1 polymer ?
#
loop_
_entity_poly.entity_id
_entity_poly.type
_entity_poly.pdbx_seq_one_letter_code
_entity_poly.pdbx_strand_id
1 'polypeptide(L)'
;MVLGISGDSPFCHAAFARARGLPFPLLADVHRAAIRAFHVLDEARNVAYRSTFVVDREGVLRWGQAGDRQMVRDGREILRVLDRIAALRPTG
;
A
#
# COMPACT_ATOMS: atom_id res chain seq x y z
N MET A 1 2.31 5.85 -9.97
CA MET A 1 2.02 6.62 -8.74
C MET A 1 2.17 5.67 -7.56
N VAL A 2 2.71 6.15 -6.44
CA VAL A 2 2.80 5.38 -5.18
C VAL A 2 2.03 6.16 -4.12
N LEU A 3 1.24 5.46 -3.31
CA LEU A 3 0.50 6.02 -2.19
C LEU A 3 0.84 5.18 -0.95
N GLY A 4 1.20 5.83 0.17
CA GLY A 4 1.23 5.17 1.47
C GLY A 4 -0.13 5.30 2.16
N ILE A 5 -0.52 4.33 2.96
CA ILE A 5 -1.74 4.39 3.76
C ILE A 5 -1.49 3.77 5.15
N SER A 6 -2.00 4.41 6.20
CA SER A 6 -2.07 3.80 7.54
C SER A 6 -3.29 4.34 8.30
N GLY A 7 -3.52 3.80 9.50
CA GLY A 7 -4.57 4.28 10.41
C GLY A 7 -4.19 5.53 11.23
N ASP A 8 -3.05 6.16 10.93
CA ASP A 8 -2.60 7.38 11.62
C ASP A 8 -3.36 8.62 11.11
N SER A 9 -3.33 9.69 11.90
CA SER A 9 -3.97 10.96 11.52
C SER A 9 -3.22 11.69 10.38
N PRO A 10 -3.91 12.57 9.63
CA PRO A 10 -3.26 13.43 8.65
C PRO A 10 -2.13 14.28 9.22
N PHE A 11 -2.25 14.72 10.49
CA PHE A 11 -1.23 15.52 11.16
C PHE A 11 0.05 14.70 11.42
N CYS A 12 -0.10 13.47 11.90
CA CYS A 12 1.02 12.53 12.09
C CYS A 12 1.72 12.27 10.75
N HIS A 13 0.95 12.05 9.69
CA HIS A 13 1.46 11.83 8.34
C HIS A 13 2.21 13.04 7.78
N ALA A 14 1.68 14.25 7.92
CA ALA A 14 2.34 15.46 7.45
C ALA A 14 3.69 15.68 8.16
N ALA A 15 3.73 15.46 9.47
CA ALA A 15 4.98 15.54 10.24
C ALA A 15 5.98 14.46 9.82
N PHE A 16 5.54 13.21 9.67
CA PHE A 16 6.40 12.09 9.27
C PHE A 16 6.95 12.25 7.84
N ALA A 17 6.08 12.61 6.88
CA ALA A 17 6.47 12.82 5.50
C ALA A 17 7.51 13.94 5.37
N ARG A 18 7.34 15.05 6.10
CA ARG A 18 8.31 16.14 6.16
C ARG A 18 9.63 15.70 6.79
N ALA A 19 9.58 14.99 7.92
CA ALA A 19 10.77 14.53 8.62
C ALA A 19 11.58 13.49 7.83
N ARG A 20 10.94 12.70 6.98
CA ARG A 20 11.58 11.64 6.18
C ARG A 20 11.80 12.00 4.71
N GLY A 21 11.37 13.18 4.27
CA GLY A 21 11.48 13.61 2.87
C GLY A 21 10.82 12.64 1.90
N LEU A 22 9.64 12.11 2.24
CA LEU A 22 8.99 11.08 1.43
C LEU A 22 8.55 11.63 0.06
N PRO A 23 8.85 10.95 -1.06
CA PRO A 23 8.51 11.43 -2.41
C PRO A 23 7.09 11.05 -2.85
N PHE A 24 6.24 10.61 -1.91
CA PHE A 24 4.88 10.16 -2.18
C PHE A 24 3.93 10.56 -1.04
N PRO A 25 2.64 10.75 -1.33
CA PRO A 25 1.66 11.11 -0.32
C PRO A 25 1.33 9.95 0.62
N LEU A 26 0.90 10.29 1.83
CA LEU A 26 0.35 9.36 2.82
C LEU A 26 -1.14 9.65 3.03
N LEU A 27 -1.97 8.64 2.88
CA LEU A 27 -3.42 8.69 3.11
C LEU A 27 -3.73 8.23 4.54
N ALA A 28 -4.61 8.95 5.21
CA ALA A 28 -5.06 8.63 6.56
C ALA A 28 -6.37 7.83 6.52
N ASP A 29 -6.32 6.57 6.95
CA ASP A 29 -7.48 5.68 7.11
C ASP A 29 -7.86 5.54 8.59
N VAL A 30 -8.19 6.68 9.22
CA VAL A 30 -8.46 6.77 10.66
C VAL A 30 -9.62 5.87 11.13
N HIS A 31 -10.54 5.53 10.23
CA HIS A 31 -11.66 4.63 10.48
C HIS A 31 -11.41 3.17 10.04
N ARG A 32 -10.24 2.89 9.46
CA ARG A 32 -9.79 1.54 9.07
C ARG A 32 -10.68 0.95 7.98
N ALA A 33 -11.35 1.80 7.20
CA ALA A 33 -12.28 1.38 6.17
C ALA A 33 -11.54 0.67 5.03
N ALA A 34 -10.43 1.27 4.55
CA ALA A 34 -9.59 0.66 3.54
C ALA A 34 -8.83 -0.55 4.11
N ILE A 35 -8.25 -0.43 5.30
CA ILE A 35 -7.52 -1.52 5.95
C ILE A 35 -8.40 -2.77 6.12
N ARG A 36 -9.67 -2.60 6.50
CA ARG A 36 -10.65 -3.69 6.60
C ARG A 36 -11.11 -4.20 5.23
N ALA A 37 -11.38 -3.31 4.27
CA ALA A 37 -11.80 -3.68 2.91
C ALA A 37 -10.74 -4.52 2.17
N PHE A 38 -9.46 -4.27 2.44
CA PHE A 38 -8.35 -5.04 1.90
C PHE A 38 -7.97 -6.26 2.76
N HIS A 39 -8.71 -6.53 3.84
CA HIS A 39 -8.50 -7.66 4.75
C HIS A 39 -7.09 -7.72 5.37
N VAL A 40 -6.51 -6.56 5.69
CA VAL A 40 -5.14 -6.44 6.20
C VAL A 40 -5.06 -5.85 7.61
N LEU A 41 -6.13 -5.95 8.41
CA LEU A 41 -6.12 -5.47 9.78
C LEU A 41 -5.46 -6.47 10.74
N ASP A 42 -4.44 -6.04 11.47
CA ASP A 42 -4.00 -6.67 12.71
C ASP A 42 -4.93 -6.22 13.85
N GLU A 43 -6.02 -6.96 14.08
CA GLU A 43 -7.04 -6.61 15.08
C GLU A 43 -6.43 -6.40 16.48
N ALA A 44 -5.45 -7.23 16.85
CA ALA A 44 -4.83 -7.17 18.17
C ALA A 44 -3.96 -5.92 18.38
N ARG A 45 -3.44 -5.32 17.30
CA ARG A 45 -2.66 -4.07 17.38
C ARG A 45 -3.41 -2.85 16.84
N ASN A 46 -4.59 -3.04 16.25
CA ASN A 46 -5.38 -2.02 15.57
C ASN A 46 -4.56 -1.24 14.52
N VAL A 47 -3.74 -1.95 13.74
CA VAL A 47 -2.91 -1.40 12.65
C VAL A 47 -3.02 -2.28 11.41
N ALA A 48 -2.66 -1.73 10.24
CA ALA A 48 -2.52 -2.56 9.06
C ALA A 48 -1.31 -3.49 9.17
N TYR A 49 -1.46 -4.74 8.73
CA TYR A 49 -0.32 -5.54 8.31
C TYR A 49 0.41 -4.83 7.16
N ARG A 50 1.70 -5.11 7.04
CA ARG A 50 2.47 -4.64 5.88
C ARG A 50 1.89 -5.32 4.66
N SER A 51 1.44 -4.53 3.70
CA SER A 51 0.80 -5.04 2.48
C SER A 51 1.10 -4.12 1.31
N THR A 52 1.04 -4.67 0.10
CA THR A 52 1.25 -3.94 -1.15
C THR A 52 0.21 -4.38 -2.17
N PHE A 53 -0.38 -3.44 -2.88
CA PHE A 53 -1.38 -3.70 -3.90
C PHE A 53 -1.05 -2.92 -5.17
N VAL A 54 -1.31 -3.52 -6.33
CA VAL A 54 -1.18 -2.89 -7.64
C VAL A 54 -2.58 -2.75 -8.23
N VAL A 55 -3.03 -1.50 -8.37
CA VAL A 55 -4.30 -1.13 -8.99
C VAL A 55 -3.99 -0.41 -10.29
N ASP A 56 -4.71 -0.77 -11.36
CA ASP A 56 -4.55 -0.10 -12.64
C ASP A 56 -5.34 1.22 -12.75
N ARG A 57 -5.36 1.83 -13.94
CA ARG A 57 -6.00 3.13 -14.15
C ARG A 57 -7.53 3.02 -14.21
N GLU A 58 -8.02 1.83 -14.49
CA GLU A 58 -9.43 1.46 -14.54
C GLU A 58 -9.96 1.11 -13.13
N GLY A 59 -9.11 1.17 -12.11
CA GLY A 59 -9.47 0.87 -10.72
C GLY A 59 -9.49 -0.62 -10.38
N VAL A 60 -8.97 -1.48 -11.27
CA VAL A 60 -8.94 -2.92 -11.10
C VAL A 60 -7.69 -3.34 -10.32
N LEU A 61 -7.88 -4.11 -9.25
CA LEU A 61 -6.79 -4.75 -8.52
C LEU A 61 -6.15 -5.83 -9.40
N ARG A 62 -4.91 -5.60 -9.85
CA ARG A 62 -4.16 -6.52 -10.71
C ARG A 62 -3.28 -7.49 -9.93
N TRP A 63 -2.85 -7.08 -8.74
CA TRP A 63 -2.05 -7.91 -7.85
C TRP A 63 -2.13 -7.38 -6.41
N GLY A 64 -2.01 -8.28 -5.43
CA GLY A 64 -1.95 -7.93 -4.03
C GLY A 64 -1.10 -8.91 -3.23
N GLN A 65 -0.39 -8.38 -2.24
CA GLN A 65 0.32 -9.13 -1.21
C GLN A 65 -0.13 -8.60 0.14
N ALA A 66 -0.90 -9.43 0.84
CA ALA A 66 -1.27 -9.20 2.23
C ALA A 66 -0.27 -9.93 3.12
N GLY A 67 0.39 -9.19 4.01
CA GLY A 67 1.36 -9.75 4.92
C GLY A 67 0.78 -10.15 6.27
N ASP A 68 1.68 -10.66 7.11
CA ASP A 68 1.47 -10.88 8.53
C ASP A 68 2.48 -10.06 9.36
N ARG A 69 2.70 -10.46 10.62
CA ARG A 69 3.67 -9.81 11.53
C ARG A 69 5.13 -10.09 11.19
N GLN A 70 5.40 -11.17 10.47
CA GLN A 70 6.75 -11.61 10.12
C GLN A 70 7.16 -11.13 8.73
N MET A 71 6.22 -10.59 7.94
CA MET A 71 6.50 -10.16 6.58
C MET A 71 7.64 -9.12 6.50
N VAL A 72 8.63 -9.49 5.71
CA VAL A 72 9.69 -8.62 5.20
C VAL A 72 9.33 -8.22 3.78
N ARG A 73 9.51 -6.94 3.44
CA ARG A 73 9.25 -6.42 2.09
C ARG A 73 10.56 -6.20 1.36
N ASP A 74 10.64 -6.68 0.12
CA ASP A 74 11.69 -6.32 -0.83
C ASP A 74 11.11 -5.48 -1.96
N GLY A 75 11.54 -4.23 -2.09
CA GLY A 75 11.07 -3.34 -3.16
C GLY A 75 11.32 -3.89 -4.57
N ARG A 76 12.34 -4.74 -4.74
CA ARG A 76 12.65 -5.37 -6.03
C ARG A 76 11.58 -6.37 -6.47
N GLU A 77 10.87 -6.98 -5.53
CA GLU A 77 9.74 -7.85 -5.84
C GLU A 77 8.63 -7.05 -6.53
N ILE A 78 8.30 -5.88 -6.00
CA ILE A 78 7.26 -5.00 -6.54
C ILE A 78 7.62 -4.56 -7.97
N LEU A 79 8.89 -4.22 -8.21
CA LEU A 79 9.35 -3.85 -9.57
C LEU A 79 9.14 -5.02 -10.55
N ARG A 80 9.48 -6.25 -10.18
CA ARG A 80 9.25 -7.44 -11.02
C ARG A 80 7.77 -7.68 -11.30
N VAL A 81 6.90 -7.46 -10.31
CA VAL A 81 5.44 -7.55 -10.49
C VAL A 81 4.96 -6.50 -11.49
N LEU A 82 5.44 -5.26 -11.37
CA LEU A 82 5.08 -4.18 -12.30
C LEU A 82 5.51 -4.48 -13.72
N ASP A 83 6.75 -4.95 -13.92
CA ASP A 83 7.26 -5.35 -15.24
C ASP A 83 6.40 -6.47 -15.85
N ARG A 84 6.01 -7.46 -15.03
CA ARG A 84 5.16 -8.56 -15.49
C ARG A 84 3.76 -8.09 -15.88
N ILE A 85 3.15 -7.21 -15.08
CA ILE A 85 1.83 -6.64 -15.38
C ILE A 85 1.90 -5.82 -16.68
N ALA A 86 2.96 -5.03 -16.87
CA ALA A 86 3.16 -4.25 -18.09
C ALA A 86 3.29 -5.14 -19.33
N ALA A 87 4.08 -6.21 -19.26
CA ALA A 87 4.27 -7.14 -20.37
C ALA A 87 3.02 -7.95 -20.76
N LEU A 88 2.07 -8.10 -19.84
CA LEU A 88 0.80 -8.81 -20.07
C LEU A 88 -0.32 -7.91 -20.60
N ARG A 89 -0.12 -6.59 -20.60
CA ARG A 89 -1.08 -5.69 -21.23
C ARG A 89 -1.00 -5.87 -22.74
N PRO A 90 -2.10 -6.20 -23.43
CA PRO A 90 -2.09 -6.23 -24.89
C PRO A 90 -1.69 -4.84 -25.39
N THR A 91 -0.64 -4.78 -26.22
CA THR A 91 -0.35 -3.62 -27.06
C THR A 91 -1.54 -3.46 -28.00
N GLY A 92 -2.44 -2.55 -27.63
CA GLY A 92 -3.33 -1.91 -28.60
C GLY A 92 -2.54 -0.99 -29.51
#